data_AF-A0A2H1FDV6-F1
#
_entry.id   AF-A0A2H1FDV6-F1
#
_cell.length_a   1.000
_cell.length_b   1.000
_cell.length_c   1.000
_cell.angle_alpha   90.00
_cell.angle_beta   90.00
_cell.angle_gamma   90.00
#
_symmetry.space_group_name_H-M   'P 1'
#
loop_
_entity.id
_entity.type
_entity.pdbx_description
1 polymer ?
#
loop_
_entity_poly.entity_id
_entity_poly.type
_entity_poly.pdbx_seq_one_letter_code
_entity_poly.pdbx_strand_id
1 'polypeptide(L)' 'MDKTKSHGQELKKELDVLISRISALEASSTDREKKSMMGVLKILAENQKHIVDESEHIKKALDLMMIQIFKVDQAKK' A
#
# COMPACT_ATOMS: atom_id res chain seq x y z
N MET A 1 -1.40 15.81 -20.60
CA MET A 1 -0.61 14.68 -20.06
C MET A 1 -1.10 14.46 -18.64
N ASP A 2 -2.27 13.83 -18.52
CA ASP A 2 -3.06 13.82 -17.30
C ASP A 2 -3.69 12.43 -17.19
N LYS A 3 -3.19 11.60 -16.27
CA LYS A 3 -3.82 10.38 -15.71
C LYS A 3 -2.87 9.40 -15.01
N THR A 4 -1.64 9.77 -14.67
CA THR A 4 -0.87 8.98 -13.68
C THR A 4 -1.26 9.40 -12.26
N LYS A 5 -2.54 9.29 -11.90
CA LYS A 5 -2.85 9.10 -10.48
C LYS A 5 -2.18 7.78 -10.12
N SER A 6 -1.17 7.79 -9.25
CA SER A 6 -0.52 6.55 -8.83
C SER A 6 -1.63 5.60 -8.37
N HIS A 7 -1.75 4.43 -9.00
CA HIS A 7 -2.66 3.38 -8.56
C HIS A 7 -2.48 3.06 -7.06
N GLY A 8 -1.27 3.28 -6.52
CA GLY A 8 -0.99 3.17 -5.09
C GLY A 8 -1.76 4.18 -4.23
N GLN A 9 -1.98 5.41 -4.71
CA GLN A 9 -2.73 6.43 -3.96
C GLN A 9 -4.23 6.14 -3.93
N GLU A 10 -4.80 5.63 -5.03
CA GLU A 10 -6.20 5.19 -5.06
C GLU A 10 -6.41 3.97 -4.15
N LEU A 11 -5.50 2.99 -4.21
CA LEU A 11 -5.55 1.80 -3.35
C LEU A 11 -5.38 2.15 -1.86
N LYS A 12 -4.47 3.07 -1.51
CA LYS A 12 -4.33 3.56 -0.12
C LYS A 12 -5.60 4.22 0.38
N LYS A 13 -6.27 5.02 -0.47
CA LYS A 13 -7.54 5.66 -0.12
C LYS A 13 -8.66 4.63 0.10
N GLU A 14 -8.73 3.58 -0.71
CA GLU A 14 -9.68 2.49 -0.51
C GLU A 14 -9.41 1.74 0.80
N LEU A 15 -8.13 1.49 1.13
CA LEU A 15 -7.72 0.89 2.39
C LEU A 15 -8.06 1.78 3.60
N ASP A 16 -7.92 3.10 3.50
CA ASP A 16 -8.33 4.04 4.56
C ASP A 16 -9.85 4.00 4.81
N VAL A 17 -10.64 3.91 3.74
CA VAL A 17 -12.10 3.72 3.83
C VAL A 17 -12.42 2.36 4.48
N LEU A 18 -11.69 1.31 4.12
CA LEU A 18 -11.88 -0.03 4.68
C LEU A 18 -11.56 -0.07 6.18
N ILE A 19 -10.41 0.48 6.59
CA ILE A 19 -10.01 0.59 8.01
C ILE A 19 -11.05 1.37 8.82
N SER A 20 -11.57 2.47 8.26
CA SER A 20 -12.62 3.27 8.89
C SER A 20 -13.91 2.47 9.08
N ARG A 21 -14.33 1.71 8.06
CA ARG A 21 -15.51 0.84 8.13
C ARG A 21 -15.33 -0.29 9.15
N ILE A 22 -14.17 -0.95 9.16
CA ILE A 22 -13.85 -2.01 10.14
C ILE A 22 -13.91 -1.44 11.56
N SER A 23 -13.33 -0.26 11.79
CA SER A 23 -13.34 0.40 13.11
C SER A 23 -14.77 0.76 13.56
N ALA A 24 -15.62 1.23 12.64
CA ALA A 24 -17.03 1.51 12.95
C ALA A 24 -17.81 0.22 13.31
N LEU A 25 -17.58 -0.86 12.55
CA LEU A 25 -18.19 -2.15 12.83
C LEU A 25 -17.74 -2.71 14.19
N GLU A 26 -16.44 -2.59 14.51
CA GLU A 26 -15.87 -3.03 15.78
C GLU A 26 -16.50 -2.29 16.97
N ALA A 27 -16.66 -0.97 16.85
CA ALA A 27 -17.29 -0.14 17.87
C ALA A 27 -18.78 -0.48 18.06
N SER A 28 -19.49 -0.80 16.99
CA SER A 28 -20.92 -1.16 17.03
C SER A 28 -21.20 -2.59 17.50
N SER A 29 -20.18 -3.45 17.51
CA SER A 29 -20.35 -4.86 17.88
C SER A 29 -20.41 -5.04 19.40
N THR A 30 -21.25 -5.95 19.88
CA THR A 30 -21.30 -6.37 21.29
C THR A 30 -20.68 -7.75 21.50
N ASP A 31 -20.40 -8.47 20.42
CA ASP A 31 -19.87 -9.83 20.41
C ASP A 31 -18.33 -9.81 20.40
N ARG A 32 -17.72 -10.49 21.37
CA ARG A 32 -16.27 -10.53 21.57
C ARG A 32 -15.54 -11.21 20.42
N GLU A 33 -16.08 -12.29 19.87
CA GLU A 33 -15.45 -13.01 18.76
C GLU A 33 -15.45 -12.16 17.50
N LYS A 34 -16.55 -11.45 17.26
CA LYS A 34 -16.65 -10.50 16.14
C LYS A 34 -15.67 -9.34 16.32
N LYS A 35 -15.54 -8.76 17.53
CA LYS A 35 -14.54 -7.71 17.79
C LYS A 35 -13.12 -8.20 17.54
N SER A 36 -12.78 -9.39 18.04
CA SER A 36 -11.48 -10.01 17.80
C SER A 36 -11.19 -10.16 16.29
N MET A 37 -12.15 -10.69 15.53
CA MET A 37 -12.05 -10.80 14.08
C MET A 37 -11.85 -9.45 13.39
N MET A 38 -12.59 -8.41 13.80
CA MET A 38 -12.45 -7.06 13.26
C MET A 38 -11.08 -6.45 13.57
N GLY A 39 -10.52 -6.70 14.76
CA GLY A 39 -9.15 -6.31 15.09
C GLY A 39 -8.11 -6.93 14.15
N VAL A 40 -8.24 -8.23 13.85
CA VAL A 40 -7.36 -8.91 12.88
C VAL A 40 -7.49 -8.31 11.48
N LEU A 41 -8.73 -8.08 11.02
CA LEU A 41 -8.99 -7.49 9.70
C LEU A 41 -8.41 -6.07 9.59
N LYS A 42 -8.48 -5.28 10.66
CA LYS A 42 -7.92 -3.94 10.72
C LYS A 42 -6.41 -3.96 10.55
N ILE A 43 -5.71 -4.80 11.33
CA ILE A 43 -4.25 -4.97 11.24
C ILE A 43 -3.85 -5.44 9.82
N LEU A 44 -4.61 -6.35 9.22
CA LEU A 44 -4.33 -6.81 7.85
C LEU A 44 -4.44 -5.67 6.83
N ALA A 45 -5.49 -4.83 6.93
CA ALA A 45 -5.66 -3.68 6.04
C ALA A 45 -4.58 -2.61 6.25
N GLU A 46 -4.16 -2.36 7.49
CA GLU A 46 -3.04 -1.46 7.81
C GLU A 46 -1.73 -1.98 7.21
N ASN A 47 -1.43 -3.28 7.35
CA ASN A 47 -0.25 -3.89 6.75
C ASN A 47 -0.27 -3.84 5.22
N GLN A 48 -1.44 -4.06 4.59
CA GLN A 48 -1.58 -3.91 3.15
C GLN A 48 -1.28 -2.48 2.70
N LYS A 49 -1.70 -1.46 3.46
CA LYS A 49 -1.40 -0.06 3.17
C LYS A 49 0.10 0.19 3.17
N HIS A 50 0.82 -0.35 4.16
CA HIS A 50 2.29 -0.27 4.23
C HIS A 50 2.98 -0.94 3.04
N ILE A 51 2.53 -2.15 2.65
CA ILE A 51 3.08 -2.88 1.50
C ILE A 51 2.96 -2.06 0.20
N VAL A 52 1.85 -1.33 0.02
CA VAL A 52 1.67 -0.47 -1.16
C VAL A 52 2.69 0.67 -1.19
N ASP A 53 2.96 1.31 -0.04
CA ASP A 53 4.02 2.32 0.09
C ASP A 53 5.41 1.74 -0.20
N GLU A 54 5.73 0.59 0.39
CA GLU A 54 7.03 -0.07 0.20
C GLU A 54 7.25 -0.50 -1.26
N SER A 55 6.20 -0.94 -1.93
CA SER A 55 6.26 -1.32 -3.35
C SER A 55 6.58 -0.11 -4.26
N GLU A 56 6.06 1.08 -3.94
CA GLU A 56 6.42 2.31 -4.66
C GLU A 56 7.90 2.67 -4.48
N HIS A 57 8.44 2.50 -3.26
CA HIS A 57 9.86 2.70 -2.99
C HIS A 57 10.75 1.70 -3.74
N ILE A 58 10.37 0.42 -3.76
CA ILE A 58 11.09 -0.63 -4.49
C ILE A 58 11.11 -0.32 -5.98
N LYS A 59 9.97 0.07 -6.56
CA LYS A 59 9.89 0.46 -7.97
C LYS A 59 10.87 1.58 -8.30
N LYS A 60 10.91 2.63 -7.47
CA LYS A 60 11.84 3.75 -7.66
C LYS A 60 13.31 3.31 -7.54
N ALA A 61 13.63 2.42 -6.61
CA ALA A 61 14.96 1.87 -6.47
C ALA A 61 15.38 1.06 -7.71
N LEU A 62 14.48 0.26 -8.28
CA LEU A 62 14.70 -0.46 -9.53
C LEU A 62 14.93 0.49 -10.71
N ASP A 63 14.12 1.54 -10.83
CA ASP A 63 14.28 2.56 -11.89
C ASP A 63 15.67 3.22 -11.80
N LEU A 64 16.11 3.58 -10.59
CA LEU A 64 17.45 4.16 -10.37
C LEU A 64 18.58 3.18 -10.68
N MET A 65 18.44 1.92 -10.27
CA MET A 65 19.41 0.86 -10.57
C MET A 65 19.53 0.65 -12.09
N MET A 66 18.40 0.64 -12.80
CA MET A 66 18.39 0.47 -14.25
C MET A 66 19.08 1.64 -14.96
N ILE A 67 18.87 2.88 -14.50
CA ILE A 67 19.59 4.06 -15.01
C ILE A 67 21.11 3.89 -14.85
N GLN A 68 21.57 3.36 -13.71
CA GLN A 68 23.00 3.11 -13.50
C GLN A 68 23.54 2.03 -14.44
N ILE A 69 22.80 0.93 -14.64
CA ILE A 69 23.16 -0.13 -15.59
C ILE A 69 23.31 0.44 -17.00
N PHE A 70 22.35 1.22 -17.48
CA PHE A 70 22.43 1.84 -18.80
C PHE A 70 23.61 2.81 -18.95
N LYS A 71 23.94 3.58 -17.91
CA LYS A 71 25.11 4.47 -17.94
C LYS A 71 26.43 3.69 -18.08
N VAL A 72 26.56 2.57 -17.35
CA VAL A 72 27.75 1.72 -17.43
C VAL A 72 27.86 1.05 -18.81
N ASP A 73 26.75 0.58 -19.37
CA ASP A 73 26.73 -0.01 -20.72
C ASP A 73 27.14 1.00 -21.80
N GLN A 74 26.60 2.22 -21.74
CA GLN A 74 26.97 3.29 -22.67
C GLN A 74 28.42 3.74 -22.53
N ALA A 75 28.99 3.73 -21.32
CA ALA A 75 30.39 4.08 -21.10
C ALA A 75 31.39 3.03 -21.59
N LYS A 76 30.94 1.81 -21.93
CA LYS A 76 31.77 0.73 -22.50
C LYS A 76 31.77 0.70 -24.03
N LYS A 77 30.91 1.48 -24.69
CA LYS A 77 30.90 1.69 -26.14
C LYS A 77 31.72 2.92 -26.52
#